data_AF-A0A4S8LSE9-F1
#
_entry.id   AF-A0A4S8LSE9-F1
#
_cell.length_a   1.000
_cell.length_b   1.000
_cell.length_c   1.000
_cell.angle_alpha   90.00
_cell.angle_beta   90.00
_cell.angle_gamma   90.00
#
_symmetry.space_group_name_H-M   'P 1'
#
loop_
_entity.id
_entity.type
_entity.pdbx_description
1 polymer ?
#
loop_
_entity_poly.entity_id
_entity_poly.type
_entity_poly.pdbx_seq_one_letter_code
_entity_poly.pdbx_strand_id
1 'polypeptide(L)'
;MIGGRVLSVRTRWLIPVGLGTFLLGVYVFTYPIDPSWSSIQQHIPSTWPFGPGRPGPPPDSNSDWNPHPPGPPPPPNSHWNSWTEKTGSATAKESDYIYPHQNPASPLLVEVDEEKRNAVVDAFKHAWGHYERKAMGSDEFHPIKGVGTNLTYSGAGIGYNIIDAIDTMYIMGLKTEYETARKWIKEHLSFRRKGSVSTFETTIRVLGGLLSTYYLTSDQLYLKCAEDLGSRLIHAFDTPLGLPVSHIDLANPAEWKDSWGNMKVCPAEIGTLQLEFRYLAQATGNETYWRKVEKVMEVIDRNTFSNGLVTGDLSLKDGSFFNTEIRLGGRVDSYYEYLLKQWLQTNRTEPFYDRMYSKAMAGINDNLIQQTPNQKLTYTAELIAKRGVKIVEWTLRHRQEHLTCFIAGSLMLGATTSGLAPGVVKASVPPRPEEFMARGLRDWNTGTELLETCMKTHDTATGLAAEIVTFKTEESPPHAHGTDEEERDWFISGNHINSKGAFWAPWDAHYLLRPEIVESLFLAWRLTGDMRYRNYAWNVFQAIEKHCRLPEGGYASVANVDRLPVKHEDKQETFFLSETLKYLYLTFSDTSVLPLTDIVFNTEAHPLPVFTPSTIKPGLS
;
A
#
# COMPACT_ATOMS: atom_id res chain seq x y z
N MET A 1 -10.01 67.35 21.35
CA MET A 1 -9.07 68.50 21.34
C MET A 1 -7.76 67.99 20.74
N ILE A 2 -7.47 68.35 19.47
CA ILE A 2 -6.38 69.27 19.07
C ILE A 2 -5.03 68.80 19.69
N GLY A 3 -4.03 68.28 18.99
CA GLY A 3 -3.52 68.62 17.65
C GLY A 3 -2.30 69.55 17.75
N GLY A 4 -1.10 69.06 17.40
CA GLY A 4 0.13 69.85 17.18
C GLY A 4 1.30 69.43 18.07
N ARG A 5 2.58 69.53 17.68
CA ARG A 5 3.29 70.17 16.54
C ARG A 5 4.80 69.90 16.82
N VAL A 6 5.73 69.65 15.87
CA VAL A 6 6.66 70.65 15.28
C VAL A 6 7.89 69.94 14.64
N LEU A 7 8.11 70.26 13.36
CA LEU A 7 9.35 70.60 12.58
C LEU A 7 10.61 69.69 12.65
N SER A 8 11.22 69.32 11.51
CA SER A 8 12.02 70.22 10.65
C SER A 8 12.22 69.69 9.21
N VAL A 9 12.47 70.62 8.29
CA VAL A 9 12.43 70.53 6.81
C VAL A 9 13.82 70.79 6.22
N ARG A 10 14.02 70.35 4.96
CA ARG A 10 14.92 70.87 3.88
C ARG A 10 16.18 70.01 3.60
N THR A 11 16.59 69.69 2.38
CA THR A 11 16.13 70.00 1.00
C THR A 11 16.75 69.04 -0.03
N ARG A 12 16.05 68.90 -1.16
CA ARG A 12 16.40 68.25 -2.45
C ARG A 12 17.70 68.74 -3.11
N TRP A 13 18.26 67.89 -3.99
CA TRP A 13 18.58 68.23 -5.40
C TRP A 13 18.29 67.04 -6.35
N LEU A 14 17.61 67.35 -7.46
CA LEU A 14 17.51 66.58 -8.73
C LEU A 14 18.72 67.02 -9.62
N ILE A 15 19.16 66.42 -10.74
CA ILE A 15 18.51 65.81 -11.93
C ILE A 15 19.57 64.93 -12.72
N PRO A 16 19.42 64.46 -13.99
CA PRO A 16 19.39 63.03 -14.37
C PRO A 16 20.32 62.62 -15.56
N VAL A 17 19.96 61.51 -16.24
CA VAL A 17 20.18 61.10 -17.65
C VAL A 17 21.06 59.86 -17.86
N GLY A 18 20.53 58.88 -18.61
CA GLY A 18 21.33 57.88 -19.33
C GLY A 18 20.55 56.67 -19.86
N LEU A 19 20.19 56.68 -21.15
CA LEU A 19 19.63 55.57 -21.91
C LEU A 19 20.58 54.36 -22.02
N GLY A 20 20.01 53.15 -22.16
CA GLY A 20 20.75 51.96 -22.56
C GLY A 20 19.86 50.75 -22.84
N THR A 21 19.42 50.61 -24.08
CA THR A 21 18.86 49.38 -24.70
C THR A 21 19.87 48.23 -24.68
N PHE A 22 19.46 47.03 -24.27
CA PHE A 22 20.05 45.76 -24.73
C PHE A 22 18.97 44.68 -24.86
N LEU A 23 18.82 44.17 -26.08
CA LEU A 23 18.10 42.95 -26.45
C LEU A 23 19.13 41.85 -26.71
N LEU A 24 18.66 40.61 -26.57
CA LEU A 24 19.18 39.32 -27.05
C LEU A 24 20.11 38.52 -26.14
N GLY A 25 19.55 37.39 -25.68
CA GLY A 25 20.19 36.10 -25.89
C GLY A 25 20.54 35.32 -24.62
N VAL A 26 19.56 34.72 -23.96
CA VAL A 26 19.81 33.57 -23.08
C VAL A 26 18.95 32.40 -23.55
N TYR A 27 19.63 31.42 -24.15
CA TYR A 27 19.11 30.08 -24.37
C TYR A 27 18.73 29.47 -23.01
N VAL A 28 17.44 29.27 -22.78
CA VAL A 28 16.96 28.44 -21.67
C VAL A 28 16.89 27.00 -22.18
N PHE A 29 17.86 26.18 -21.79
CA PHE A 29 17.71 24.73 -21.87
C PHE A 29 16.63 24.32 -20.87
N THR A 30 15.47 23.91 -21.39
CA THR A 30 14.44 23.23 -20.62
C THR A 30 14.89 21.80 -20.33
N TYR A 31 15.28 21.53 -19.10
CA TYR A 31 15.35 20.16 -18.57
C TYR A 31 13.94 19.70 -18.17
N PRO A 32 13.51 18.47 -18.49
CA PRO A 32 12.25 17.93 -18.01
C PRO A 32 12.32 17.71 -16.50
N ILE A 33 11.23 18.11 -15.84
CA ILE A 33 11.00 17.97 -14.40
C ILE A 33 10.77 16.48 -14.10
N ASP A 34 11.64 15.94 -13.25
CA ASP A 34 11.64 14.59 -12.68
C ASP A 34 10.52 14.44 -11.61
N PRO A 35 9.60 13.47 -11.70
CA PRO A 35 8.63 13.17 -10.65
C PRO A 35 9.12 12.01 -9.77
N SER A 36 10.14 12.25 -8.96
CA SER A 36 10.55 11.34 -7.87
C SER A 36 10.55 12.09 -6.55
N TRP A 37 9.57 11.86 -5.67
CA TRP A 37 9.75 12.20 -4.25
C TRP A 37 9.13 11.16 -3.32
N SER A 38 10.07 10.43 -2.77
CA SER A 38 10.12 9.65 -1.55
C SER A 38 9.74 10.46 -0.30
N SER A 39 8.91 9.88 0.55
CA SER A 39 8.91 10.14 2.00
C SER A 39 9.94 9.27 2.74
N ILE A 40 10.78 8.52 2.03
CA ILE A 40 11.89 7.74 2.60
C ILE A 40 13.17 8.09 1.84
N GLN A 41 13.90 9.09 2.36
CA GLN A 41 15.35 9.30 2.29
C GLN A 41 15.66 10.81 2.34
N GLN A 42 15.98 11.32 3.53
CA GLN A 42 17.05 12.30 3.68
C GLN A 42 17.71 12.06 5.04
N HIS A 43 18.99 11.72 5.06
CA HIS A 43 20.03 12.20 5.98
C HIS A 43 21.35 11.48 5.67
N ILE A 44 22.13 12.02 4.74
CA ILE A 44 23.57 11.74 4.59
C ILE A 44 24.31 12.99 5.06
N PRO A 45 25.06 12.97 6.18
CA PRO A 45 25.95 14.07 6.50
C PRO A 45 27.18 14.02 5.58
N SER A 46 27.36 15.09 4.82
CA SER A 46 28.56 15.36 4.03
C SER A 46 29.73 15.76 4.92
N THR A 47 30.74 14.90 5.09
CA THR A 47 32.15 15.32 5.27
C THR A 47 33.10 14.16 4.89
N TRP A 48 33.76 14.28 3.75
CA TRP A 48 35.01 13.57 3.42
C TRP A 48 36.16 14.58 3.48
N PRO A 49 37.36 14.17 3.91
CA PRO A 49 38.58 14.71 3.31
C PRO A 49 39.43 13.60 2.70
N PHE A 50 40.00 13.93 1.53
CA PHE A 50 40.98 13.16 0.77
C PHE A 50 42.30 12.94 1.53
N GLY A 51 42.96 11.82 1.28
CA GLY A 51 44.40 11.63 1.48
C GLY A 51 44.88 10.21 1.14
N PRO A 52 46.00 9.98 0.41
CA PRO A 52 46.16 8.85 -0.51
C PRO A 52 47.14 7.74 -0.06
N GLY A 53 47.01 6.54 -0.63
CA GLY A 53 48.06 5.51 -0.61
C GLY A 53 47.64 4.19 -1.27
N ARG A 54 48.25 3.84 -2.41
CA ARG A 54 48.18 2.50 -3.05
C ARG A 54 49.39 1.63 -2.58
N PRO A 55 49.64 0.41 -3.12
CA PRO A 55 49.23 -0.88 -2.57
C PRO A 55 50.42 -1.84 -2.28
N GLY A 56 50.18 -3.00 -1.66
CA GLY A 56 51.16 -4.09 -1.54
C GLY A 56 50.50 -5.48 -1.39
N PRO A 57 51.14 -6.57 -1.88
CA PRO A 57 50.51 -7.87 -2.18
C PRO A 57 50.55 -8.88 -1.00
N PRO A 58 49.92 -10.08 -1.11
CA PRO A 58 49.54 -10.91 0.04
C PRO A 58 50.60 -11.96 0.41
N PRO A 59 50.45 -12.61 1.56
CA PRO A 59 51.02 -13.94 1.77
C PRO A 59 49.95 -15.02 1.92
N ASP A 60 50.20 -16.12 1.22
CA ASP A 60 49.59 -17.44 1.36
C ASP A 60 49.69 -17.98 2.79
N SER A 61 48.67 -18.72 3.24
CA SER A 61 48.91 -20.03 3.87
C SER A 61 47.61 -20.84 3.97
N ASN A 62 47.71 -22.04 3.41
CA ASN A 62 46.81 -23.16 3.56
C ASN A 62 46.45 -23.43 5.02
N SER A 63 45.17 -23.70 5.28
CA SER A 63 44.81 -24.80 6.17
C SER A 63 43.53 -25.46 5.67
N ASP A 64 43.67 -26.76 5.41
CA ASP A 64 42.65 -27.67 4.93
C ASP A 64 41.46 -27.75 5.88
N TRP A 65 40.28 -27.42 5.38
CA TRP A 65 39.02 -27.97 5.86
C TRP A 65 38.16 -28.34 4.65
N ASN A 66 37.96 -29.63 4.49
CA ASN A 66 37.26 -30.26 3.39
C ASN A 66 35.87 -30.71 3.86
N PRO A 67 34.78 -30.00 3.50
CA PRO A 67 33.46 -30.56 3.44
C PRO A 67 33.09 -30.82 1.96
N HIS A 68 32.63 -32.03 1.69
CA HIS A 68 32.17 -32.50 0.39
C HIS A 68 31.27 -31.48 -0.34
N PRO A 69 31.43 -31.27 -1.66
CA PRO A 69 30.56 -30.37 -2.41
C PRO A 69 29.14 -30.94 -2.48
N PRO A 70 28.09 -30.13 -2.26
CA PRO A 70 26.75 -30.51 -2.68
C PRO A 70 26.77 -30.66 -4.22
N GLY A 71 26.15 -31.73 -4.72
CA GLY A 71 26.06 -32.00 -6.16
C GLY A 71 25.41 -30.84 -6.93
N PRO A 72 25.62 -30.78 -8.26
CA PRO A 72 25.08 -29.71 -9.08
C PRO A 72 23.54 -29.66 -8.95
N PRO A 73 22.93 -28.47 -8.89
CA PRO A 73 21.48 -28.34 -8.93
C PRO A 73 20.94 -28.93 -10.24
N PRO A 74 19.75 -29.56 -10.23
CA PRO A 74 19.14 -30.06 -11.45
C PRO A 74 18.95 -28.91 -12.46
N PRO A 75 19.04 -29.18 -13.77
CA PRO A 75 18.83 -28.15 -14.79
C PRO A 75 17.43 -27.51 -14.64
N PRO A 76 17.27 -26.24 -15.01
CA PRO A 76 15.97 -25.56 -14.94
C PRO A 76 14.97 -26.28 -15.85
N ASN A 77 13.93 -26.86 -15.25
CA ASN A 77 12.79 -27.38 -16.00
C ASN A 77 12.07 -26.20 -16.69
N SER A 78 12.45 -25.99 -17.94
CA SER A 78 11.76 -25.17 -18.92
C SER A 78 10.55 -25.93 -19.45
N HIS A 79 9.49 -26.00 -18.65
CA HIS A 79 8.19 -26.48 -19.13
C HIS A 79 7.12 -25.43 -18.82
N TRP A 80 7.24 -24.29 -19.48
CA TRP A 80 6.15 -23.33 -19.66
C TRP A 80 5.58 -23.31 -21.08
N ASN A 81 5.89 -24.32 -21.91
CA ASN A 81 5.32 -24.47 -23.25
C ASN A 81 5.05 -25.95 -23.55
N SER A 82 3.84 -26.44 -23.27
CA SER A 82 3.22 -27.58 -23.99
C SER A 82 1.82 -27.89 -23.46
N TRP A 83 0.86 -26.98 -23.65
CA TRP A 83 -0.57 -27.31 -23.57
C TRP A 83 -1.40 -26.61 -24.67
N THR A 84 -0.83 -26.44 -25.88
CA THR A 84 -1.56 -25.82 -27.00
C THR A 84 -1.54 -26.59 -28.32
N GLU A 85 -1.12 -27.85 -28.36
CA GLU A 85 -1.27 -28.66 -29.59
C GLU A 85 -1.77 -30.07 -29.29
N LYS A 86 -3.11 -30.20 -29.26
CA LYS A 86 -3.88 -31.31 -29.84
C LYS A 86 -5.38 -31.10 -29.60
N THR A 87 -6.01 -30.26 -30.42
CA THR A 87 -7.37 -30.53 -30.92
C THR A 87 -7.50 -29.87 -32.28
N GLY A 88 -7.73 -30.69 -33.30
CA GLY A 88 -8.05 -30.21 -34.64
C GLY A 88 -9.44 -29.59 -34.68
N SER A 89 -9.57 -28.56 -35.51
CA SER A 89 -10.78 -28.09 -36.20
C SER A 89 -12.12 -28.63 -35.68
N ALA A 90 -12.80 -27.84 -34.85
CA ALA A 90 -14.27 -27.80 -34.79
C ALA A 90 -14.70 -26.44 -34.20
N THR A 91 -15.56 -25.74 -34.93
CA THR A 91 -16.23 -24.51 -34.51
C THR A 91 -17.00 -24.73 -33.21
N ALA A 92 -16.55 -24.14 -32.09
CA ALA A 92 -17.25 -24.23 -30.81
C ALA A 92 -18.16 -23.01 -30.61
N LYS A 93 -19.45 -23.28 -30.42
CA LYS A 93 -20.47 -22.31 -30.00
C LYS A 93 -20.34 -22.03 -28.51
N GLU A 94 -20.75 -20.83 -28.15
CA GLU A 94 -20.91 -20.25 -26.82
C GLU A 94 -21.93 -21.04 -25.96
N SER A 95 -21.55 -22.20 -25.43
CA SER A 95 -22.21 -22.89 -24.32
C SER A 95 -21.41 -24.15 -23.99
N ASP A 96 -20.59 -24.12 -22.94
CA ASP A 96 -20.19 -25.27 -22.10
C ASP A 96 -19.10 -24.86 -21.08
N TYR A 97 -19.45 -23.95 -20.16
CA TYR A 97 -18.76 -23.84 -18.87
C TYR A 97 -19.66 -24.51 -17.83
N ILE A 98 -19.50 -25.82 -17.66
CA ILE A 98 -20.22 -26.58 -16.63
C ILE A 98 -19.51 -26.35 -15.30
N TYR A 99 -20.08 -25.48 -14.46
CA TYR A 99 -19.77 -25.44 -13.03
C TYR A 99 -20.16 -26.79 -12.41
N PRO A 100 -19.25 -27.53 -11.74
CA PRO A 100 -19.64 -28.71 -11.02
C PRO A 100 -20.62 -28.30 -9.90
N HIS A 101 -21.87 -28.75 -10.02
CA HIS A 101 -22.91 -28.54 -9.01
C HIS A 101 -22.46 -29.09 -7.65
N GLN A 102 -22.04 -28.21 -6.75
CA GLN A 102 -21.88 -28.54 -5.33
C GLN A 102 -23.19 -28.25 -4.59
N ASN A 103 -23.52 -29.15 -3.68
CA ASN A 103 -24.75 -29.22 -2.89
C ASN A 103 -24.89 -27.98 -1.96
N PRO A 104 -26.00 -27.21 -2.00
CA PRO A 104 -26.10 -25.87 -1.39
C PRO A 104 -26.31 -25.82 0.14
N ALA A 105 -25.95 -26.86 0.90
CA ALA A 105 -26.31 -26.97 2.32
C ALA A 105 -25.14 -27.19 3.30
N SER A 106 -23.89 -27.18 2.84
CA SER A 106 -22.73 -27.19 3.74
C SER A 106 -21.97 -25.87 3.58
N PRO A 107 -21.61 -25.16 4.66
CA PRO A 107 -20.60 -24.13 4.56
C PRO A 107 -19.40 -24.73 3.83
N LEU A 108 -18.78 -23.98 2.90
CA LEU A 108 -17.50 -24.34 2.29
C LEU A 108 -16.44 -24.44 3.40
N LEU A 109 -16.44 -25.54 4.13
CA LEU A 109 -15.33 -26.02 4.94
C LEU A 109 -14.27 -26.45 3.93
N VAL A 110 -13.58 -25.47 3.35
CA VAL A 110 -12.46 -25.77 2.48
C VAL A 110 -11.28 -26.15 3.35
N GLU A 111 -10.81 -27.37 3.11
CA GLU A 111 -9.66 -27.96 3.77
C GLU A 111 -8.43 -27.04 3.66
N VAL A 112 -7.71 -26.98 4.78
CA VAL A 112 -6.42 -26.28 4.90
C VAL A 112 -5.42 -26.88 3.91
N ASP A 113 -4.69 -26.05 3.18
CA ASP A 113 -3.52 -26.50 2.41
C ASP A 113 -2.30 -26.44 3.32
N GLU A 114 -2.09 -27.51 4.11
CA GLU A 114 -1.09 -27.53 5.19
C GLU A 114 0.33 -27.32 4.68
N GLU A 115 0.68 -27.90 3.52
CA GLU A 115 2.01 -27.77 2.91
C GLU A 115 2.31 -26.30 2.59
N LYS A 116 1.41 -25.65 1.85
CA LYS A 116 1.60 -24.24 1.46
C LYS A 116 1.53 -23.31 2.66
N ARG A 117 0.59 -23.54 3.58
CA ARG A 117 0.48 -22.76 4.82
C ARG A 117 1.76 -22.86 5.65
N ASN A 118 2.31 -24.05 5.83
CA ASN A 118 3.53 -24.27 6.62
C ASN A 118 4.76 -23.64 5.92
N ALA A 119 4.83 -23.68 4.58
CA ALA A 119 5.90 -22.99 3.85
C ALA A 119 5.88 -21.47 4.08
N VAL A 120 4.69 -20.86 4.15
CA VAL A 120 4.55 -19.42 4.50
C VAL A 120 5.00 -19.16 5.94
N VAL A 121 4.70 -20.06 6.88
CA VAL A 121 5.19 -19.98 8.27
C VAL A 121 6.71 -20.06 8.33
N ASP A 122 7.33 -20.94 7.55
CA ASP A 122 8.80 -21.06 7.47
C ASP A 122 9.45 -19.81 6.88
N ALA A 123 8.83 -19.21 5.85
CA ALA A 123 9.24 -17.92 5.31
C ALA A 123 9.16 -16.80 6.37
N PHE A 124 8.09 -16.76 7.15
CA PHE A 124 7.96 -15.81 8.27
C PHE A 124 9.08 -15.98 9.29
N LYS A 125 9.36 -17.22 9.72
CA LYS A 125 10.46 -17.51 10.67
C LYS A 125 11.82 -17.14 10.10
N HIS A 126 12.05 -17.37 8.81
CA HIS A 126 13.29 -16.99 8.13
C HIS A 126 13.49 -15.46 8.11
N ALA A 127 12.41 -14.72 7.84
CA ALA A 127 12.41 -13.26 7.81
C ALA A 127 12.55 -12.65 9.22
N TRP A 128 11.66 -13.03 10.13
CA TRP A 128 11.62 -12.55 11.51
C TRP A 128 12.89 -12.92 12.28
N GLY A 129 13.35 -14.17 12.18
CA GLY A 129 14.53 -14.62 12.91
C GLY A 129 15.80 -13.85 12.54
N HIS A 130 15.90 -13.35 11.30
CA HIS A 130 17.02 -12.48 10.90
C HIS A 130 16.91 -11.09 11.50
N TYR A 131 15.72 -10.49 11.46
CA TYR A 131 15.44 -9.22 12.13
C TYR A 131 15.72 -9.31 13.64
N GLU A 132 15.20 -10.33 14.31
CA GLU A 132 15.37 -10.54 15.76
C GLU A 132 16.86 -10.63 16.15
N ARG A 133 17.68 -11.32 15.35
CA ARG A 133 19.13 -11.44 15.63
C ARG A 133 19.93 -10.17 15.33
N LYS A 134 19.49 -9.35 14.38
CA LYS A 134 20.31 -8.28 13.79
C LYS A 134 19.86 -6.86 14.13
N ALA A 135 18.57 -6.68 14.40
CA ALA A 135 17.94 -5.37 14.45
C ALA A 135 16.74 -5.30 15.42
N MET A 136 16.64 -6.21 16.39
CA MET A 136 15.52 -6.22 17.35
C MET A 136 15.32 -4.85 18.02
N GLY A 137 14.13 -4.29 17.84
CA GLY A 137 13.75 -2.98 18.37
C GLY A 137 14.01 -1.80 17.44
N SER A 138 14.62 -2.05 16.28
CA SER A 138 14.70 -1.07 15.19
C SER A 138 13.39 -0.98 14.42
N ASP A 139 13.07 0.22 13.94
CA ASP A 139 11.84 0.45 13.16
C ASP A 139 11.94 -0.11 11.74
N GLU A 140 13.13 -0.03 11.14
CA GLU A 140 13.40 -0.50 9.79
C GLU A 140 14.51 -1.56 9.79
N PHE A 141 14.49 -2.44 8.78
CA PHE A 141 15.48 -3.51 8.66
C PHE A 141 16.18 -3.53 7.30
N HIS A 142 17.51 -3.63 7.35
CA HIS A 142 18.42 -3.75 6.22
C HIS A 142 19.05 -5.15 6.23
N PRO A 143 18.44 -6.13 5.55
CA PRO A 143 18.74 -7.54 5.73
C PRO A 143 20.09 -7.97 5.12
N ILE A 144 20.61 -7.23 4.12
CA ILE A 144 21.91 -7.52 3.49
C ILE A 144 23.04 -7.03 4.39
N LYS A 145 22.92 -5.80 4.90
CA LYS A 145 23.89 -5.26 5.87
C LYS A 145 23.74 -5.86 7.27
N GLY A 146 22.57 -6.42 7.58
CA GLY A 146 22.24 -6.96 8.90
C GLY A 146 22.21 -5.87 9.97
N VAL A 147 21.62 -4.71 9.66
CA VAL A 147 21.49 -3.56 10.57
C VAL A 147 20.06 -3.02 10.57
N GLY A 148 19.69 -2.29 11.61
CA GLY A 148 18.41 -1.59 11.68
C GLY A 148 18.57 -0.07 11.77
N THR A 149 17.56 0.66 11.29
CA THR A 149 17.45 2.13 11.40
C THR A 149 16.15 2.50 12.10
N ASN A 150 16.06 3.75 12.56
CA ASN A 150 14.98 4.23 13.40
C ASN A 150 14.43 5.55 12.89
N LEU A 151 13.11 5.73 13.05
CA LEU A 151 12.40 6.95 12.64
C LEU A 151 12.68 8.14 13.57
N THR A 152 13.29 7.88 14.74
CA THR A 152 13.54 8.88 15.77
C THR A 152 15.00 9.34 15.79
N TYR A 153 15.24 10.59 16.18
CA TYR A 153 16.58 11.15 16.31
C TYR A 153 17.36 10.58 17.50
N SER A 154 16.65 9.98 18.46
CA SER A 154 17.25 9.38 19.66
C SER A 154 18.03 8.08 19.38
N GLY A 155 17.98 7.58 18.13
CA GLY A 155 18.69 6.37 17.72
C GLY A 155 18.00 5.08 18.13
N ALA A 156 16.79 5.13 18.69
CA ALA A 156 16.04 3.96 19.14
C ALA A 156 14.60 3.98 18.59
N GLY A 157 14.06 2.83 18.16
CA GLY A 157 12.79 2.75 17.43
C GLY A 157 11.51 2.81 18.27
N ILE A 158 10.40 3.22 17.68
CA ILE A 158 9.07 3.20 18.31
C ILE A 158 8.41 1.81 18.27
N GLY A 159 9.15 0.77 17.91
CA GLY A 159 8.68 -0.61 17.86
C GLY A 159 7.96 -0.95 16.56
N TYR A 160 8.23 -0.19 15.50
CA TYR A 160 7.51 -0.24 14.23
C TYR A 160 7.45 -1.66 13.67
N ASN A 161 8.60 -2.28 13.37
CA ASN A 161 8.68 -3.65 12.83
C ASN A 161 8.11 -4.72 13.78
N ILE A 162 8.37 -4.60 15.09
CA ILE A 162 7.90 -5.58 16.10
C ILE A 162 6.39 -5.59 16.18
N ILE A 163 5.78 -4.42 16.30
CA ILE A 163 4.33 -4.26 16.50
C ILE A 163 3.57 -4.61 15.22
N ASP A 164 4.13 -4.27 14.07
CA ASP A 164 3.53 -4.61 12.77
C ASP A 164 3.47 -6.15 12.58
N ALA A 165 4.49 -6.89 13.02
CA ALA A 165 4.55 -8.33 12.83
C ALA A 165 3.84 -9.18 13.91
N ILE A 166 3.51 -8.62 15.08
CA ILE A 166 3.15 -9.43 16.26
C ILE A 166 1.79 -10.13 16.17
N ASP A 167 0.81 -9.53 15.49
CA ASP A 167 -0.47 -10.20 15.28
C ASP A 167 -0.36 -11.36 14.29
N THR A 168 0.50 -11.26 13.26
CA THR A 168 0.85 -12.36 12.36
C THR A 168 1.43 -13.53 13.15
N MET A 169 2.36 -13.27 14.08
CA MET A 169 2.93 -14.31 14.94
C MET A 169 1.83 -15.03 15.73
N TYR A 170 0.90 -14.27 16.30
CA TYR A 170 -0.21 -14.84 17.05
C TYR A 170 -1.13 -15.69 16.16
N ILE A 171 -1.52 -15.17 14.99
CA ILE A 171 -2.38 -15.86 14.01
C ILE A 171 -1.74 -17.15 13.48
N MET A 172 -0.41 -17.17 13.30
CA MET A 172 0.35 -18.34 12.87
C MET A 172 0.67 -19.33 14.00
N GLY A 173 0.31 -19.03 15.25
CA GLY A 173 0.62 -19.88 16.40
C GLY A 173 2.10 -19.90 16.80
N LEU A 174 2.86 -18.87 16.43
CA LEU A 174 4.30 -18.71 16.69
C LEU A 174 4.55 -18.25 18.12
N LYS A 175 4.30 -19.15 19.08
CA LYS A 175 4.33 -18.84 20.51
C LYS A 175 5.66 -18.25 20.98
N THR A 176 6.79 -18.82 20.55
CA THR A 176 8.12 -18.37 20.98
C THR A 176 8.42 -16.95 20.49
N GLU A 177 8.22 -16.71 19.20
CA GLU A 177 8.43 -15.43 18.54
C GLU A 177 7.50 -14.36 19.13
N TYR A 178 6.22 -14.69 19.31
CA TYR A 178 5.23 -13.83 19.96
C TYR A 178 5.63 -13.46 21.41
N GLU A 179 6.07 -14.43 22.21
CA GLU A 179 6.48 -14.19 23.60
C GLU A 179 7.72 -13.27 23.67
N THR A 180 8.68 -13.42 22.76
CA THR A 180 9.84 -12.52 22.65
C THR A 180 9.43 -11.11 22.25
N ALA A 181 8.59 -10.96 21.21
CA ALA A 181 8.09 -9.66 20.76
C ALA A 181 7.29 -8.96 21.85
N ARG A 182 6.37 -9.68 22.51
CA ARG A 182 5.58 -9.18 23.64
C ARG A 182 6.45 -8.74 24.81
N LYS A 183 7.50 -9.50 25.13
CA LYS A 183 8.47 -9.14 26.19
C LYS A 183 9.16 -7.81 25.85
N TRP A 184 9.61 -7.64 24.61
CA TRP A 184 10.21 -6.37 24.17
C TRP A 184 9.22 -5.21 24.29
N ILE A 185 7.97 -5.39 23.88
CA ILE A 185 6.92 -4.37 24.03
C ILE A 185 6.75 -3.96 25.49
N LYS A 186 6.72 -4.95 26.40
CA LYS A 186 6.58 -4.69 27.83
C LYS A 186 7.77 -3.95 28.44
N GLU A 187 8.99 -4.28 28.02
CA GLU A 187 10.22 -3.85 28.69
C GLU A 187 10.89 -2.63 28.04
N HIS A 188 10.64 -2.39 26.75
CA HIS A 188 11.42 -1.43 25.94
C HIS A 188 10.60 -0.45 25.11
N LEU A 189 9.32 -0.72 24.83
CA LEU A 189 8.49 0.19 24.04
C LEU A 189 8.34 1.54 24.76
N SER A 190 8.56 2.62 24.02
CA SER A 190 8.30 3.97 24.49
C SER A 190 8.04 4.90 23.31
N PHE A 191 6.92 5.60 23.36
CA PHE A 191 6.57 6.66 22.40
C PHE A 191 7.09 8.04 22.81
N ARG A 192 7.76 8.17 23.97
CA ARG A 192 8.40 9.41 24.43
C ARG A 192 9.77 9.59 23.78
N ARG A 193 9.83 9.57 22.45
CA ARG A 193 11.07 9.67 21.67
C ARG A 193 10.97 10.80 20.68
N LYS A 194 11.94 11.73 20.71
CA LYS A 194 11.95 12.87 19.80
C LYS A 194 12.22 12.38 18.38
N GLY A 195 11.31 12.71 17.48
CA GLY A 195 11.36 12.31 16.08
C GLY A 195 10.23 12.97 15.31
N SER A 196 10.25 12.79 13.99
CA SER A 196 9.13 13.18 13.13
C SER A 196 8.59 11.91 12.51
N VAL A 197 7.45 11.43 13.00
CA VAL A 197 6.83 10.20 12.48
C VAL A 197 5.57 10.54 11.71
N SER A 198 5.29 9.80 10.64
CA SER A 198 4.06 9.98 9.88
C SER A 198 2.85 9.59 10.73
N THR A 199 1.85 10.47 10.78
CA THR A 199 0.59 10.24 11.51
C THR A 199 -0.15 9.06 10.92
N PHE A 200 -0.21 8.97 9.59
CA PHE A 200 -0.85 7.90 8.83
C PHE A 200 -0.18 6.56 9.09
N GLU A 201 1.11 6.49 8.81
CA GLU A 201 1.91 5.28 8.91
C GLU A 201 1.97 4.73 10.35
N THR A 202 2.14 5.63 11.34
CA THR A 202 2.13 5.21 12.75
C THR A 202 0.74 4.71 13.19
N THR A 203 -0.33 5.25 12.61
CA THR A 203 -1.70 4.81 12.91
C THR A 203 -1.97 3.43 12.34
N ILE A 204 -1.77 3.24 11.04
CA ILE A 204 -2.15 1.99 10.39
C ILE A 204 -1.29 0.82 10.88
N ARG A 205 0.00 1.02 11.17
CA ARG A 205 0.91 -0.07 11.56
C ARG A 205 0.98 -0.26 13.06
N VAL A 206 1.33 0.80 13.79
CA VAL A 206 1.63 0.67 15.22
C VAL A 206 0.35 0.68 16.05
N LEU A 207 -0.55 1.63 15.83
CA LEU A 207 -1.84 1.64 16.53
C LEU A 207 -2.72 0.45 16.07
N GLY A 208 -2.78 0.20 14.76
CA GLY A 208 -3.45 -0.97 14.18
C GLY A 208 -2.96 -2.29 14.76
N GLY A 209 -1.64 -2.54 14.75
CA GLY A 209 -1.05 -3.78 15.28
C GLY A 209 -1.28 -3.97 16.78
N LEU A 210 -1.17 -2.91 17.59
CA LEU A 210 -1.50 -2.98 19.02
C LEU A 210 -2.98 -3.32 19.25
N LEU A 211 -3.89 -2.66 18.53
CA LEU A 211 -5.32 -2.88 18.65
C LEU A 211 -5.76 -4.27 18.17
N SER A 212 -5.23 -4.74 17.05
CA SER A 212 -5.44 -6.10 16.54
C SER A 212 -4.97 -7.14 17.55
N THR A 213 -3.76 -6.97 18.09
CA THR A 213 -3.22 -7.92 19.08
C THR A 213 -4.03 -7.89 20.38
N TYR A 214 -4.51 -6.73 20.80
CA TYR A 214 -5.46 -6.62 21.91
C TYR A 214 -6.75 -7.40 21.64
N TYR A 215 -7.35 -7.21 20.45
CA TYR A 215 -8.56 -7.93 20.06
C TYR A 215 -8.36 -9.46 20.09
N LEU A 216 -7.24 -9.93 19.54
CA LEU A 216 -6.93 -11.37 19.44
C LEU A 216 -6.62 -12.02 20.80
N THR A 217 -6.00 -11.29 21.73
CA THR A 217 -5.44 -11.86 22.96
C THR A 217 -6.17 -11.44 24.24
N SER A 218 -6.97 -10.36 24.17
CA SER A 218 -7.51 -9.64 25.33
C SER A 218 -6.47 -9.13 26.34
N ASP A 219 -5.19 -9.11 25.97
CA ASP A 219 -4.11 -8.68 26.86
C ASP A 219 -4.05 -7.16 26.99
N GLN A 220 -4.26 -6.69 28.22
CA GLN A 220 -4.32 -5.27 28.58
C GLN A 220 -3.01 -4.51 28.35
N LEU A 221 -1.87 -5.20 28.17
CA LEU A 221 -0.63 -4.55 27.75
C LEU A 221 -0.84 -3.76 26.46
N TYR A 222 -1.45 -4.40 25.44
CA TYR A 222 -1.60 -3.81 24.12
C TYR A 222 -2.57 -2.63 24.12
N LEU A 223 -3.70 -2.75 24.84
CA LEU A 223 -4.65 -1.64 24.96
C LEU A 223 -4.01 -0.42 25.66
N LYS A 224 -3.22 -0.63 26.72
CA LYS A 224 -2.51 0.47 27.40
C LYS A 224 -1.49 1.15 26.49
N CYS A 225 -0.75 0.38 25.69
CA CYS A 225 0.18 0.93 24.70
C CYS A 225 -0.58 1.69 23.59
N ALA A 226 -1.69 1.14 23.11
CA ALA A 226 -2.54 1.78 22.10
C ALA A 226 -3.13 3.09 22.61
N GLU A 227 -3.55 3.16 23.87
CA GLU A 227 -4.05 4.38 24.50
C GLU A 227 -2.95 5.44 24.68
N ASP A 228 -1.73 5.05 25.12
CA ASP A 228 -0.58 5.99 25.18
C ASP A 228 -0.28 6.56 23.79
N LEU A 229 -0.20 5.71 22.76
CA LEU A 229 0.03 6.16 21.39
C LEU A 229 -1.10 7.04 20.85
N GLY A 230 -2.35 6.61 21.01
CA GLY A 230 -3.53 7.36 20.57
C GLY A 230 -3.62 8.74 21.23
N SER A 231 -3.31 8.83 22.52
CA SER A 231 -3.30 10.11 23.26
C SER A 231 -2.25 11.11 22.74
N ARG A 232 -1.22 10.63 22.05
CA ARG A 232 -0.19 11.46 21.40
C ARG A 232 -0.60 11.83 19.98
N LEU A 233 -1.05 10.85 19.20
CA LEU A 233 -1.45 11.04 17.80
C LEU A 233 -2.67 11.96 17.66
N ILE A 234 -3.57 11.99 18.65
CA ILE A 234 -4.77 12.84 18.60
C ILE A 234 -4.47 14.34 18.46
N HIS A 235 -3.26 14.77 18.86
CA HIS A 235 -2.80 16.14 18.67
C HIS A 235 -2.48 16.49 17.21
N ALA A 236 -2.29 15.50 16.32
CA ALA A 236 -2.13 15.77 14.90
C ALA A 236 -3.37 16.49 14.33
N PHE A 237 -4.54 16.26 14.92
CA PHE A 237 -5.82 16.85 14.56
C PHE A 237 -6.05 18.24 15.18
N ASP A 238 -5.08 18.82 15.89
CA ASP A 238 -5.20 20.15 16.49
C ASP A 238 -4.92 21.25 15.45
N THR A 239 -5.66 21.17 14.34
CA THR A 239 -5.68 22.14 13.25
C THR A 239 -7.02 22.87 13.20
N PRO A 240 -7.12 24.04 12.55
CA PRO A 240 -8.37 24.82 12.53
C PRO A 240 -9.60 24.07 12.00
N LEU A 241 -9.40 23.11 11.08
CA LEU A 241 -10.49 22.28 10.52
C LEU A 241 -10.65 20.92 11.19
N GLY A 242 -9.74 20.55 12.11
CA GLY A 242 -9.69 19.21 12.68
C GLY A 242 -9.12 18.14 11.73
N LEU A 243 -8.51 18.56 10.62
CA LEU A 243 -7.79 17.67 9.70
C LEU A 243 -6.38 17.40 10.24
N PRO A 244 -5.91 16.15 10.31
CA PRO A 244 -4.62 15.85 10.89
C PRO A 244 -3.46 16.31 10.01
N VAL A 245 -2.38 16.79 10.63
CA VAL A 245 -1.10 17.01 9.94
C VAL A 245 -0.44 15.67 9.57
N SER A 246 0.34 15.65 8.48
CA SER A 246 0.97 14.42 7.96
C SER A 246 1.97 13.78 8.92
N HIS A 247 2.62 14.56 9.79
CA HIS A 247 3.56 14.02 10.78
C HIS A 247 3.48 14.75 12.12
N ILE A 248 4.01 14.11 13.16
CA ILE A 248 4.01 14.59 14.53
C ILE A 248 5.26 14.12 15.29
N ASP A 249 5.67 14.87 16.32
CA ASP A 249 6.62 14.40 17.34
C ASP A 249 5.86 13.78 18.52
N LEU A 250 5.94 12.46 18.67
CA LEU A 250 5.27 11.73 19.74
C LEU A 250 5.78 12.08 21.14
N ALA A 251 7.00 12.63 21.29
CA ALA A 251 7.52 13.04 22.58
C ALA A 251 6.87 14.33 23.09
N ASN A 252 6.66 15.31 22.21
CA ASN A 252 6.12 16.64 22.53
C ASN A 252 4.99 17.04 21.57
N PRO A 253 3.90 16.24 21.49
CA PRO A 253 2.92 16.35 20.41
C PRO A 253 2.17 17.70 20.43
N ALA A 254 1.92 18.28 21.60
CA ALA A 254 1.24 19.57 21.74
C ALA A 254 2.09 20.78 21.33
N GLU A 255 3.41 20.65 21.28
CA GLU A 255 4.33 21.71 20.86
C GLU A 255 4.68 21.65 19.38
N TRP A 256 4.30 20.54 18.72
CA TRP A 256 4.61 20.31 17.31
C TRP A 256 3.89 21.33 16.43
N LYS A 257 4.65 21.92 15.50
CA LYS A 257 4.15 22.81 14.46
C LYS A 257 4.50 22.18 13.13
N ASP A 258 3.59 22.21 12.16
CA ASP A 258 3.86 21.77 10.79
C ASP A 258 5.14 22.46 10.28
N SER A 259 6.22 21.68 10.18
CA SER A 259 7.55 22.16 9.84
C SER A 259 7.76 22.25 8.33
N TRP A 260 6.89 21.61 7.54
CA TRP A 260 6.94 21.69 6.07
C TRP A 260 6.19 22.89 5.51
N GLY A 261 5.30 23.51 6.30
CA GLY A 261 4.69 24.80 6.01
C GLY A 261 3.79 24.85 4.76
N ASN A 262 3.52 23.70 4.13
CA ASN A 262 2.79 23.63 2.87
C ASN A 262 1.27 23.56 3.10
N MET A 263 0.81 23.23 4.32
CA MET A 263 -0.61 23.06 4.67
C MET A 263 -1.38 22.14 3.69
N LYS A 264 -0.70 21.13 3.18
CA LYS A 264 -1.22 20.11 2.24
C LYS A 264 -1.12 18.74 2.88
N VAL A 265 -2.14 17.93 2.67
CA VAL A 265 -2.22 16.52 3.05
C VAL A 265 -2.81 15.74 1.88
N CYS A 266 -2.75 14.41 1.91
CA CYS A 266 -3.44 13.58 0.93
C CYS A 266 -4.65 12.84 1.53
N PRO A 267 -5.64 12.44 0.72
CA PRO A 267 -6.80 11.68 1.18
C PRO A 267 -6.47 10.41 1.93
N ALA A 268 -5.51 9.61 1.46
CA ALA A 268 -5.09 8.39 2.16
C ALA A 268 -4.57 8.71 3.57
N GLU A 269 -3.72 9.73 3.73
CA GLU A 269 -3.15 10.05 5.04
C GLU A 269 -4.19 10.41 6.11
N ILE A 270 -5.26 11.11 5.72
CA ILE A 270 -6.26 11.62 6.67
C ILE A 270 -7.54 10.78 6.71
N GLY A 271 -7.86 10.10 5.61
CA GLY A 271 -9.03 9.27 5.39
C GLY A 271 -8.81 7.79 5.71
N THR A 272 -7.61 7.45 6.20
CA THR A 272 -7.21 6.09 6.56
C THR A 272 -6.66 6.03 8.00
N LEU A 273 -7.38 6.66 8.93
CA LEU A 273 -7.13 6.65 10.38
C LEU A 273 -8.36 6.14 11.15
N GLN A 274 -9.48 5.99 10.45
CA GLN A 274 -10.80 5.94 11.04
C GLN A 274 -11.02 4.61 11.77
N LEU A 275 -10.63 3.48 11.19
CA LEU A 275 -10.88 2.17 11.80
C LEU A 275 -10.18 2.03 13.15
N GLU A 276 -8.93 2.47 13.24
CA GLU A 276 -8.07 2.38 14.41
C GLU A 276 -8.58 3.27 15.54
N PHE A 277 -8.79 4.56 15.25
CA PHE A 277 -9.26 5.52 16.25
C PHE A 277 -10.69 5.20 16.73
N ARG A 278 -11.56 4.67 15.87
CA ARG A 278 -12.91 4.24 16.24
C ARG A 278 -12.89 3.04 17.16
N TYR A 279 -12.06 2.03 16.85
CA TYR A 279 -11.93 0.89 17.73
C TYR A 279 -11.24 1.26 19.05
N LEU A 280 -10.23 2.15 19.02
CA LEU A 280 -9.65 2.71 20.25
C LEU A 280 -10.70 3.43 21.10
N ALA A 281 -11.59 4.22 20.49
CA ALA A 281 -12.70 4.87 21.19
C ALA A 281 -13.63 3.84 21.85
N GLN A 282 -13.97 2.77 21.12
CA GLN A 282 -14.83 1.70 21.63
C GLN A 282 -14.16 0.92 22.78
N ALA A 283 -12.87 0.64 22.68
CA ALA A 283 -12.12 -0.13 23.67
C ALA A 283 -11.82 0.66 24.95
N THR A 284 -11.61 1.97 24.84
CA THR A 284 -11.28 2.86 25.98
C THR A 284 -12.49 3.59 26.56
N GLY A 285 -13.59 3.69 25.80
CA GLY A 285 -14.75 4.53 26.14
C GLY A 285 -14.52 6.02 25.89
N ASN A 286 -13.37 6.44 25.34
CA ASN A 286 -13.09 7.84 25.06
C ASN A 286 -13.59 8.24 23.66
N GLU A 287 -14.77 8.86 23.61
CA GLU A 287 -15.40 9.25 22.34
C GLU A 287 -14.62 10.31 21.54
N THR A 288 -13.67 11.01 22.16
CA THR A 288 -12.84 12.04 21.48
C THR A 288 -12.18 11.50 20.22
N TYR A 289 -11.65 10.27 20.30
CA TYR A 289 -11.01 9.58 19.18
C TYR A 289 -11.97 9.41 18.00
N TRP A 290 -13.19 8.95 18.27
CA TRP A 290 -14.24 8.78 17.26
C TRP A 290 -14.62 10.11 16.61
N ARG A 291 -14.88 11.14 17.42
CA ARG A 291 -15.33 12.45 16.93
C ARG A 291 -14.30 13.14 16.03
N LYS A 292 -13.01 12.99 16.34
CA LYS A 292 -11.93 13.58 15.54
C LYS A 292 -11.86 12.96 14.15
N VAL A 293 -11.88 11.65 14.02
CA VAL A 293 -11.81 10.98 12.70
C VAL A 293 -13.12 11.07 11.92
N GLU A 294 -14.27 11.12 12.60
CA GLU A 294 -15.58 11.41 11.99
C GLU A 294 -15.61 12.81 11.37
N LYS A 295 -15.03 13.81 12.05
CA LYS A 295 -14.94 15.16 11.53
C LYS A 295 -14.15 15.25 10.22
N VAL A 296 -13.10 14.44 10.09
CA VAL A 296 -12.30 14.38 8.86
C VAL A 296 -13.16 13.93 7.68
N MET A 297 -13.95 12.86 7.85
CA MET A 297 -14.82 12.35 6.80
C MET A 297 -15.91 13.35 6.40
N GLU A 298 -16.46 14.09 7.37
CA GLU A 298 -17.42 15.18 7.11
C GLU A 298 -16.81 16.32 6.27
N VAL A 299 -15.52 16.63 6.46
CA VAL A 299 -14.82 17.68 5.69
C VAL A 299 -14.50 17.18 4.27
N ILE A 300 -14.08 15.92 4.13
CA ILE A 300 -13.81 15.32 2.82
C ILE A 300 -15.10 15.23 1.98
N ASP A 301 -16.20 14.68 2.53
CA ASP A 301 -17.47 14.53 1.80
C ASP A 301 -17.98 15.86 1.25
N ARG A 302 -17.87 16.94 2.04
CA ARG A 302 -18.27 18.29 1.63
C ARG A 302 -17.45 18.88 0.48
N ASN A 303 -16.21 18.45 0.28
CA ASN A 303 -15.31 18.96 -0.75
C ASN A 303 -15.12 17.98 -1.92
N THR A 304 -15.59 16.74 -1.80
CA THR A 304 -15.47 15.69 -2.83
C THR A 304 -16.22 16.10 -4.09
N PHE A 305 -15.70 15.73 -5.26
CA PHE A 305 -16.34 16.05 -6.53
C PHE A 305 -17.72 15.39 -6.67
N SER A 306 -18.53 15.91 -7.60
CA SER A 306 -19.90 15.44 -7.81
C SER A 306 -19.99 13.96 -8.22
N ASN A 307 -18.92 13.41 -8.80
CA ASN A 307 -18.78 12.00 -9.15
C ASN A 307 -18.18 11.12 -8.03
N GLY A 308 -17.88 11.67 -6.86
CA GLY A 308 -17.31 10.91 -5.73
C GLY A 308 -15.80 10.71 -5.79
N LEU A 309 -15.12 11.23 -6.82
CA LEU A 309 -13.66 11.16 -6.92
C LEU A 309 -12.99 12.32 -6.17
N VAL A 310 -11.75 12.09 -5.79
CA VAL A 310 -10.88 13.07 -5.13
C VAL A 310 -9.50 13.12 -5.81
N THR A 311 -8.80 14.23 -5.67
CA THR A 311 -7.41 14.36 -6.14
C THR A 311 -6.41 14.00 -5.03
N GLY A 312 -5.14 13.82 -5.40
CA GLY A 312 -4.09 13.41 -4.47
C GLY A 312 -3.75 14.41 -3.35
N ASP A 313 -4.19 15.67 -3.43
CA ASP A 313 -3.81 16.72 -2.48
C ASP A 313 -5.03 17.51 -1.99
N LEU A 314 -5.08 17.74 -0.68
CA LEU A 314 -6.11 18.50 0.03
C LEU A 314 -5.50 19.59 0.92
N SER A 315 -6.16 20.74 1.01
CA SER A 315 -5.75 21.89 1.82
C SER A 315 -6.20 21.79 3.27
N LEU A 316 -5.26 21.88 4.22
CA LEU A 316 -5.58 21.95 5.66
C LEU A 316 -6.26 23.27 6.09
N LYS A 317 -6.29 24.28 5.20
CA LYS A 317 -6.89 25.59 5.52
C LYS A 317 -8.40 25.59 5.38
N ASP A 318 -8.90 25.00 4.30
CA ASP A 318 -10.30 25.10 3.87
C ASP A 318 -10.90 23.74 3.45
N GLY A 319 -10.11 22.67 3.43
CA GLY A 319 -10.56 21.33 3.03
C GLY A 319 -10.66 21.14 1.51
N SER A 320 -10.30 22.15 0.71
CA SER A 320 -10.42 22.09 -0.74
C SER A 320 -9.37 21.18 -1.38
N PHE A 321 -9.77 20.48 -2.45
CA PHE A 321 -8.87 19.68 -3.27
C PHE A 321 -8.07 20.54 -4.24
N PHE A 322 -6.76 20.27 -4.33
CA PHE A 322 -5.93 20.86 -5.37
C PHE A 322 -6.14 20.13 -6.70
N ASN A 323 -5.90 20.81 -7.82
CA ASN A 323 -5.98 20.20 -9.15
C ASN A 323 -4.74 19.35 -9.47
N THR A 324 -4.46 18.35 -8.62
CA THR A 324 -3.50 17.26 -8.86
C THR A 324 -4.21 16.09 -9.55
N GLU A 325 -3.50 14.98 -9.72
CA GLU A 325 -4.03 13.78 -10.37
C GLU A 325 -5.18 13.13 -9.58
N ILE A 326 -6.16 12.61 -10.31
CA ILE A 326 -7.13 11.63 -9.77
C ILE A 326 -6.60 10.25 -10.15
N ARG A 327 -6.39 9.40 -9.14
CA ARG A 327 -5.80 8.06 -9.30
C ARG A 327 -6.25 7.15 -8.17
N LEU A 328 -5.93 5.87 -8.29
CA LEU A 328 -6.21 4.83 -7.29
C LEU A 328 -4.96 4.24 -6.65
N GLY A 329 -3.77 4.73 -7.02
CA GLY A 329 -2.52 4.40 -6.34
C GLY A 329 -2.26 5.33 -5.15
N GLY A 330 -0.97 5.51 -4.83
CA GLY A 330 -0.52 6.22 -3.64
C GLY A 330 -1.16 7.60 -3.49
N ARG A 331 -1.34 8.04 -2.24
CA ARG A 331 -2.06 9.27 -1.81
C ARG A 331 -3.58 9.16 -1.77
N VAL A 332 -4.20 8.20 -2.46
CA VAL A 332 -5.68 8.14 -2.55
C VAL A 332 -6.25 6.73 -2.34
N ASP A 333 -5.55 5.69 -2.78
CA ASP A 333 -5.88 4.26 -2.56
C ASP A 333 -6.77 3.96 -1.33
N SER A 334 -6.18 3.95 -0.15
CA SER A 334 -6.78 3.46 1.10
C SER A 334 -7.89 4.37 1.63
N TYR A 335 -8.02 5.61 1.13
CA TYR A 335 -9.21 6.42 1.40
C TYR A 335 -10.46 5.73 0.84
N TYR A 336 -10.42 5.24 -0.40
CA TYR A 336 -11.55 4.53 -1.00
C TYR A 336 -11.83 3.20 -0.31
N GLU A 337 -10.77 2.51 0.13
CA GLU A 337 -10.86 1.29 0.93
C GLU A 337 -11.60 1.54 2.26
N TYR A 338 -11.24 2.61 2.97
CA TYR A 338 -11.82 2.95 4.27
C TYR A 338 -13.25 3.46 4.16
N LEU A 339 -13.74 3.91 3.01
CA LEU A 339 -15.17 4.17 2.82
C LEU A 339 -15.99 2.89 3.04
N LEU A 340 -15.60 1.78 2.41
CA LEU A 340 -16.27 0.49 2.58
C LEU A 340 -16.02 -0.05 3.99
N LYS A 341 -14.76 -0.09 4.41
CA LYS A 341 -14.36 -0.75 5.65
C LYS A 341 -14.94 -0.05 6.89
N GLN A 342 -15.17 1.26 6.87
CA GLN A 342 -15.86 1.97 7.96
C GLN A 342 -17.33 1.57 8.10
N TRP A 343 -18.03 1.37 6.98
CA TRP A 343 -19.40 0.87 6.96
C TRP A 343 -19.47 -0.56 7.48
N LEU A 344 -18.52 -1.41 7.09
CA LEU A 344 -18.44 -2.80 7.56
C LEU A 344 -18.13 -2.88 9.05
N GLN A 345 -17.18 -2.08 9.55
CA GLN A 345 -16.71 -2.10 10.93
C GLN A 345 -17.85 -1.87 11.93
N THR A 346 -18.80 -0.99 11.61
CA THR A 346 -19.94 -0.69 12.50
C THR A 346 -21.14 -1.59 12.27
N ASN A 347 -20.90 -2.79 11.74
CA ASN A 347 -21.94 -3.75 11.40
C ASN A 347 -23.01 -3.11 10.50
N ARG A 348 -22.58 -2.30 9.53
CA ARG A 348 -23.42 -1.69 8.49
C ARG A 348 -24.47 -0.72 9.02
N THR A 349 -24.22 -0.12 10.20
CA THR A 349 -25.18 0.79 10.86
C THR A 349 -25.08 2.25 10.39
N GLU A 350 -24.07 2.61 9.60
CA GLU A 350 -23.84 3.98 9.12
C GLU A 350 -23.94 4.08 7.58
N PRO A 351 -25.14 4.37 7.04
CA PRO A 351 -25.35 4.49 5.59
C PRO A 351 -24.60 5.66 4.95
N PHE A 352 -24.11 6.61 5.74
CA PHE A 352 -23.22 7.69 5.31
C PHE A 352 -22.01 7.16 4.52
N TYR A 353 -21.31 6.16 5.05
CA TYR A 353 -20.09 5.62 4.43
C TYR A 353 -20.42 4.74 3.20
N ASP A 354 -21.50 3.97 3.24
CA ASP A 354 -22.01 3.20 2.09
C ASP A 354 -22.34 4.12 0.90
N ARG A 355 -22.96 5.27 1.17
CA ARG A 355 -23.27 6.28 0.15
C ARG A 355 -21.99 6.85 -0.47
N MET A 356 -21.01 7.24 0.34
CA MET A 356 -19.73 7.74 -0.16
C MET A 356 -19.03 6.68 -1.01
N TYR A 357 -18.94 5.44 -0.51
CA TYR A 357 -18.36 4.31 -1.23
C TYR A 357 -19.05 4.06 -2.57
N SER A 358 -20.37 3.88 -2.57
CA SER A 358 -21.15 3.60 -3.78
C SER A 358 -20.99 4.70 -4.84
N LYS A 359 -20.93 5.96 -4.42
CA LYS A 359 -20.70 7.11 -5.29
C LYS A 359 -19.29 7.08 -5.88
N ALA A 360 -18.27 6.85 -5.05
CA ALA A 360 -16.89 6.75 -5.48
C ALA A 360 -16.68 5.60 -6.48
N MET A 361 -17.23 4.40 -6.21
CA MET A 361 -17.08 3.26 -7.12
C MET A 361 -17.74 3.52 -8.49
N ALA A 362 -18.89 4.21 -8.51
CA ALA A 362 -19.49 4.66 -9.78
C ALA A 362 -18.58 5.67 -10.50
N GLY A 363 -18.02 6.66 -9.78
CA GLY A 363 -17.06 7.60 -10.34
C GLY A 363 -15.82 6.92 -10.92
N ILE A 364 -15.28 5.91 -10.23
CA ILE A 364 -14.13 5.13 -10.68
C ILE A 364 -14.47 4.39 -11.98
N ASN A 365 -15.59 3.68 -12.00
CA ASN A 365 -16.07 2.96 -13.17
C ASN A 365 -16.19 3.89 -14.40
N ASP A 366 -16.83 5.04 -14.20
CA ASP A 366 -17.19 5.93 -15.31
C ASP A 366 -16.00 6.72 -15.86
N ASN A 367 -14.92 6.86 -15.10
CA ASN A 367 -13.82 7.78 -15.44
C ASN A 367 -12.44 7.11 -15.54
N LEU A 368 -12.19 6.01 -14.83
CA LEU A 368 -10.86 5.43 -14.67
C LEU A 368 -10.74 4.02 -15.25
N ILE A 369 -11.83 3.25 -15.35
CA ILE A 369 -11.78 1.89 -15.89
C ILE A 369 -11.63 1.94 -17.41
N GLN A 370 -10.62 1.25 -17.93
CA GLN A 370 -10.26 1.19 -19.34
C GLN A 370 -9.98 -0.27 -19.75
N GLN A 371 -9.93 -0.53 -21.06
CA GLN A 371 -9.52 -1.81 -21.60
C GLN A 371 -8.39 -1.66 -22.61
N THR A 372 -7.47 -2.61 -22.61
CA THR A 372 -6.37 -2.64 -23.58
C THR A 372 -6.88 -3.05 -24.97
N PRO A 373 -6.22 -2.63 -26.07
CA PRO A 373 -6.75 -2.85 -27.41
C PRO A 373 -6.75 -4.32 -27.83
N ASN A 374 -5.74 -5.13 -27.47
CA ASN A 374 -5.55 -6.47 -28.02
C ASN A 374 -6.16 -7.56 -27.13
N GLN A 375 -5.65 -7.70 -25.91
CA GLN A 375 -6.05 -8.73 -24.95
C GLN A 375 -7.31 -8.36 -24.15
N LYS A 376 -7.82 -7.12 -24.30
CA LYS A 376 -8.97 -6.60 -23.54
C LYS A 376 -8.79 -6.69 -22.02
N LEU A 377 -7.57 -6.48 -21.55
CA LEU A 377 -7.29 -6.42 -20.11
C LEU A 377 -7.98 -5.19 -19.53
N THR A 378 -8.82 -5.37 -18.52
CA THR A 378 -9.43 -4.27 -17.78
C THR A 378 -8.41 -3.70 -16.80
N TYR A 379 -8.16 -2.39 -16.83
CA TYR A 379 -7.20 -1.72 -15.95
C TYR A 379 -7.73 -0.36 -15.49
N THR A 380 -7.05 0.22 -14.51
CA THR A 380 -7.34 1.57 -14.02
C THR A 380 -6.35 2.56 -14.62
N ALA A 381 -6.87 3.62 -15.25
CA ALA A 381 -6.11 4.78 -15.66
C ALA A 381 -6.11 5.87 -14.57
N GLU A 382 -5.31 6.91 -14.78
CA GLU A 382 -5.29 8.12 -13.96
C GLU A 382 -5.80 9.31 -14.79
N LEU A 383 -6.37 10.33 -14.14
CA LEU A 383 -6.71 11.60 -14.77
C LEU A 383 -5.73 12.68 -14.34
N ILE A 384 -5.15 13.39 -15.31
CA ILE A 384 -4.24 14.50 -15.09
C ILE A 384 -4.89 15.78 -15.58
N ALA A 385 -4.83 16.84 -14.78
CA ALA A 385 -5.28 18.16 -15.18
C ALA A 385 -4.37 18.73 -16.30
N LYS A 386 -4.97 19.16 -17.41
CA LYS A 386 -4.26 19.87 -18.48
C LYS A 386 -3.69 21.19 -17.96
N ARG A 387 -2.40 21.43 -18.21
CA ARG A 387 -1.72 22.68 -17.84
C ARG A 387 -2.13 23.82 -18.78
N GLY A 388 -2.30 25.03 -18.25
CA GLY A 388 -2.47 26.25 -19.05
C GLY A 388 -3.89 26.59 -19.50
N VAL A 389 -4.90 25.82 -19.11
CA VAL A 389 -6.32 26.11 -19.35
C VAL A 389 -6.98 26.74 -18.12
N LYS A 390 -7.91 27.69 -18.34
CA LYS A 390 -8.67 28.36 -17.25
C LYS A 390 -9.72 27.47 -16.58
N ILE A 391 -10.14 26.42 -17.29
CA ILE A 391 -11.09 25.40 -16.84
C ILE A 391 -10.29 24.10 -16.73
N VAL A 392 -10.47 23.36 -15.64
CA VAL A 392 -9.79 22.07 -15.45
C VAL A 392 -10.34 21.10 -16.48
N GLU A 393 -9.51 20.76 -17.46
CA GLU A 393 -9.74 19.66 -18.38
C GLU A 393 -8.87 18.48 -17.95
N TRP A 394 -9.41 17.27 -18.02
CA TRP A 394 -8.71 16.04 -17.63
C TRP A 394 -8.26 15.26 -18.86
N THR A 395 -7.07 14.68 -18.78
CA THR A 395 -6.54 13.73 -19.78
C THR A 395 -6.20 12.42 -19.09
N LEU A 396 -6.50 11.30 -19.75
CA LEU A 396 -6.12 9.98 -19.27
C LEU A 396 -4.61 9.77 -19.35
N ARG A 397 -4.05 9.19 -18.29
CA ARG A 397 -2.72 8.57 -18.28
C ARG A 397 -2.91 7.09 -17.98
N HIS A 398 -2.46 6.24 -18.90
CA HIS A 398 -2.71 4.80 -18.87
C HIS A 398 -1.63 4.07 -18.06
N ARG A 399 -1.53 4.42 -16.78
CA ARG A 399 -0.52 3.94 -15.83
C ARG A 399 -1.21 3.39 -14.59
N GLN A 400 -0.73 2.27 -14.07
CA GLN A 400 -1.24 1.63 -12.87
C GLN A 400 -0.10 1.24 -11.95
N GLU A 401 -0.19 1.67 -10.69
CA GLU A 401 0.71 1.28 -9.62
C GLU A 401 0.29 -0.10 -9.08
N HIS A 402 1.24 -0.93 -8.63
CA HIS A 402 0.98 -2.20 -7.94
C HIS A 402 0.01 -2.00 -6.77
N LEU A 403 0.18 -0.89 -6.03
CA LEU A 403 -0.73 -0.43 -4.98
C LEU A 403 -2.19 -0.57 -5.41
N THR A 404 -2.53 -0.18 -6.64
CA THR A 404 -3.90 -0.17 -7.17
C THR A 404 -4.55 -1.56 -7.19
N CYS A 405 -3.77 -2.65 -7.14
CA CYS A 405 -4.32 -4.00 -7.16
C CYS A 405 -5.15 -4.35 -5.91
N PHE A 406 -5.11 -3.55 -4.84
CA PHE A 406 -6.02 -3.68 -3.69
C PHE A 406 -7.50 -3.54 -4.10
N ILE A 407 -7.78 -2.69 -5.11
CA ILE A 407 -9.15 -2.31 -5.46
C ILE A 407 -9.93 -3.49 -6.03
N ALA A 408 -9.24 -4.48 -6.62
CA ALA A 408 -9.87 -5.66 -7.20
C ALA A 408 -10.62 -6.49 -6.13
N GLY A 409 -9.92 -6.87 -5.05
CA GLY A 409 -10.53 -7.54 -3.90
C GLY A 409 -11.51 -6.64 -3.15
N SER A 410 -11.21 -5.35 -3.04
CA SER A 410 -12.10 -4.37 -2.41
C SER A 410 -13.46 -4.23 -3.12
N LEU A 411 -13.47 -4.22 -4.46
CA LEU A 411 -14.70 -4.22 -5.27
C LEU A 411 -15.51 -5.51 -5.09
N MET A 412 -14.85 -6.67 -5.08
CA MET A 412 -15.51 -7.96 -4.82
C MET A 412 -16.13 -8.01 -3.41
N LEU A 413 -15.41 -7.51 -2.41
CA LEU A 413 -15.90 -7.38 -1.03
C LEU A 413 -17.08 -6.41 -0.96
N GLY A 414 -17.00 -5.26 -1.63
CA GLY A 414 -18.09 -4.30 -1.71
C GLY A 414 -19.34 -4.86 -2.39
N ALA A 415 -19.18 -5.57 -3.51
CA ALA A 415 -20.27 -6.22 -4.21
C ALA A 415 -21.03 -7.23 -3.33
N THR A 416 -20.30 -8.06 -2.58
CA THR A 416 -20.85 -9.09 -1.68
C THR A 416 -21.32 -8.54 -0.33
N THR A 417 -21.24 -7.23 -0.12
CA THR A 417 -21.70 -6.57 1.10
C THR A 417 -22.63 -5.39 0.77
N SER A 418 -22.09 -4.27 0.30
CA SER A 418 -22.80 -3.03 -0.08
C SER A 418 -23.65 -3.20 -1.35
N GLY A 419 -23.22 -4.12 -2.23
CA GLY A 419 -23.83 -4.37 -3.54
C GLY A 419 -24.98 -5.37 -3.55
N LEU A 420 -25.38 -5.93 -2.40
CA LEU A 420 -26.39 -6.99 -2.32
C LEU A 420 -27.82 -6.50 -2.61
N ALA A 421 -28.61 -7.34 -3.28
CA ALA A 421 -30.01 -7.09 -3.55
C ALA A 421 -30.83 -7.00 -2.25
N PRO A 422 -31.92 -6.20 -2.22
CA PRO A 422 -32.80 -6.12 -1.05
C PRO A 422 -33.28 -7.51 -0.59
N GLY A 423 -33.12 -7.81 0.70
CA GLY A 423 -33.50 -9.09 1.30
C GLY A 423 -32.40 -10.16 1.28
N VAL A 424 -31.29 -9.95 0.57
CA VAL A 424 -30.12 -10.82 0.65
C VAL A 424 -29.26 -10.39 1.83
N VAL A 425 -29.25 -11.20 2.89
CA VAL A 425 -28.51 -10.90 4.13
C VAL A 425 -27.01 -11.23 3.98
N LYS A 426 -26.69 -12.28 3.22
CA LYS A 426 -25.34 -12.78 2.99
C LYS A 426 -25.27 -13.36 1.58
N ALA A 427 -24.22 -13.01 0.83
CA ALA A 427 -23.95 -13.58 -0.48
C ALA A 427 -23.69 -15.10 -0.38
N SER A 428 -24.05 -15.85 -1.43
CA SER A 428 -23.57 -17.22 -1.58
C SER A 428 -22.06 -17.23 -1.82
N VAL A 429 -21.41 -18.39 -1.65
CA VAL A 429 -19.99 -18.60 -2.00
C VAL A 429 -19.94 -19.81 -2.95
N PRO A 430 -19.63 -19.61 -4.24
CA PRO A 430 -19.53 -18.32 -4.93
C PRO A 430 -20.88 -17.58 -4.99
N PRO A 431 -20.87 -16.24 -5.09
CA PRO A 431 -22.11 -15.46 -5.18
C PRO A 431 -22.77 -15.63 -6.55
N ARG A 432 -24.10 -15.51 -6.56
CA ARG A 432 -24.88 -15.62 -7.80
C ARG A 432 -25.28 -14.24 -8.32
N PRO A 433 -25.35 -14.02 -9.65
CA PRO A 433 -25.68 -12.71 -10.20
C PRO A 433 -26.99 -12.09 -9.69
N GLU A 434 -28.01 -12.91 -9.42
CA GLU A 434 -29.30 -12.47 -8.87
C GLU A 434 -29.25 -11.97 -7.41
N GLU A 435 -28.14 -12.23 -6.71
CA GLU A 435 -27.93 -11.77 -5.33
C GLU A 435 -27.45 -10.32 -5.26
N PHE A 436 -27.14 -9.71 -6.40
CA PHE A 436 -26.61 -8.35 -6.50
C PHE A 436 -27.64 -7.35 -7.03
N MET A 437 -27.53 -6.11 -6.55
CA MET A 437 -28.02 -4.95 -7.29
C MET A 437 -27.19 -4.73 -8.56
N ALA A 438 -27.68 -3.93 -9.50
CA ALA A 438 -26.94 -3.59 -10.72
C ALA A 438 -25.53 -3.04 -10.45
N ARG A 439 -25.38 -2.17 -9.43
CA ARG A 439 -24.06 -1.67 -9.00
C ARG A 439 -23.16 -2.77 -8.44
N GLY A 440 -23.72 -3.70 -7.67
CA GLY A 440 -22.97 -4.82 -7.09
C GLY A 440 -22.49 -5.78 -8.18
N LEU A 441 -23.32 -6.07 -9.17
CA LEU A 441 -22.92 -6.91 -10.31
C LEU A 441 -21.82 -6.26 -11.16
N ARG A 442 -21.92 -4.95 -11.41
CA ARG A 442 -20.86 -4.18 -12.06
C ARG A 442 -19.55 -4.27 -11.28
N ASP A 443 -19.58 -3.95 -9.98
CA ASP A 443 -18.38 -3.92 -9.14
C ASP A 443 -17.76 -5.33 -9.00
N TRP A 444 -18.58 -6.38 -8.91
CA TRP A 444 -18.12 -7.77 -8.92
C TRP A 444 -17.37 -8.13 -10.21
N ASN A 445 -17.92 -7.77 -11.37
CA ASN A 445 -17.31 -8.05 -12.66
C ASN A 445 -16.01 -7.25 -12.82
N THR A 446 -16.04 -5.94 -12.54
CA THR A 446 -14.85 -5.08 -12.60
C THR A 446 -13.76 -5.57 -11.65
N GLY A 447 -14.09 -5.94 -10.40
CA GLY A 447 -13.13 -6.49 -9.45
C GLY A 447 -12.50 -7.80 -9.92
N THR A 448 -13.30 -8.70 -10.49
CA THR A 448 -12.82 -9.96 -11.06
C THR A 448 -11.85 -9.72 -12.23
N GLU A 449 -12.21 -8.84 -13.18
CA GLU A 449 -11.39 -8.52 -14.34
C GLU A 449 -10.09 -7.79 -13.98
N LEU A 450 -10.15 -6.83 -13.04
CA LEU A 450 -8.97 -6.13 -12.55
C LEU A 450 -7.99 -7.10 -11.86
N LEU A 451 -8.50 -8.10 -11.12
CA LEU A 451 -7.65 -9.10 -10.48
C LEU A 451 -6.90 -9.94 -11.51
N GLU A 452 -7.57 -10.35 -12.59
CA GLU A 452 -6.94 -11.07 -13.70
C GLU A 452 -5.86 -10.20 -14.37
N THR A 453 -6.12 -8.92 -14.61
CA THR A 453 -5.12 -7.99 -15.14
C THR A 453 -3.93 -7.79 -14.19
N CYS A 454 -4.18 -7.66 -12.89
CA CYS A 454 -3.09 -7.59 -11.91
C CYS A 454 -2.25 -8.86 -11.91
N MET A 455 -2.85 -10.04 -12.07
CA MET A 455 -2.07 -11.27 -12.26
C MET A 455 -1.29 -11.29 -13.57
N LYS A 456 -1.81 -10.69 -14.65
CA LYS A 456 -1.08 -10.54 -15.92
C LYS A 456 0.15 -9.64 -15.83
N THR A 457 0.23 -8.73 -14.86
CA THR A 457 1.44 -7.91 -14.66
C THR A 457 2.59 -8.69 -13.99
N HIS A 458 2.34 -9.92 -13.53
CA HIS A 458 3.37 -10.85 -13.07
C HIS A 458 4.02 -11.64 -14.22
N ASP A 459 3.58 -11.46 -15.48
CA ASP A 459 4.23 -12.04 -16.67
C ASP A 459 5.56 -11.31 -16.94
N THR A 460 6.50 -11.42 -16.01
CA THR A 460 7.86 -10.86 -15.97
C THR A 460 8.88 -11.98 -15.92
N ALA A 461 10.17 -11.67 -16.09
CA ALA A 461 11.23 -12.67 -15.98
C ALA A 461 11.30 -13.36 -14.60
N THR A 462 10.87 -12.68 -13.52
CA THR A 462 10.88 -13.21 -12.15
C THR A 462 9.56 -13.82 -11.70
N GLY A 463 8.44 -13.54 -12.38
CA GLY A 463 7.10 -13.86 -11.87
C GLY A 463 6.61 -12.90 -10.79
N LEU A 464 7.34 -11.80 -10.54
CA LEU A 464 6.97 -10.72 -9.63
C LEU A 464 6.43 -9.54 -10.45
N ALA A 465 5.38 -8.88 -9.97
CA ALA A 465 4.90 -7.66 -10.60
C ALA A 465 5.85 -6.49 -10.37
N ALA A 466 5.88 -5.57 -11.34
CA ALA A 466 6.58 -4.30 -11.21
C ALA A 466 5.80 -3.33 -10.31
N GLU A 467 6.50 -2.38 -9.69
CA GLU A 467 5.89 -1.31 -8.88
C GLU A 467 4.86 -0.54 -9.71
N ILE A 468 5.13 -0.31 -11.00
CA ILE A 468 4.27 0.48 -11.87
C ILE A 468 4.34 -0.03 -13.31
N VAL A 469 3.18 -0.20 -13.93
CA VAL A 469 3.05 -0.57 -15.34
C VAL A 469 2.33 0.52 -16.13
N THR A 470 2.64 0.60 -17.43
CA THR A 470 1.93 1.42 -18.41
C THR A 470 1.24 0.51 -19.40
N PHE A 471 -0.04 0.78 -19.67
CA PHE A 471 -0.85 -0.01 -20.61
C PHE A 471 -0.81 0.60 -22.01
N LYS A 472 -0.77 -0.28 -23.01
CA LYS A 472 -0.88 0.11 -24.42
C LYS A 472 -2.29 0.58 -24.73
N THR A 473 -2.38 1.57 -25.58
CA THR A 473 -3.61 2.17 -26.12
C THR A 473 -3.63 2.03 -27.64
N GLU A 474 -4.77 2.34 -28.28
CA GLU A 474 -4.86 2.39 -29.76
C GLU A 474 -3.86 3.38 -30.38
N GLU A 475 -3.45 4.41 -29.63
CA GLU A 475 -2.49 5.43 -30.07
C GLU A 475 -1.03 5.03 -29.80
N SER A 476 -0.78 3.91 -29.11
CA SER A 476 0.57 3.47 -28.77
C SER A 476 1.33 3.03 -30.03
N PRO A 477 2.59 3.48 -30.23
CA PRO A 477 3.38 3.07 -31.39
C PRO A 477 3.57 1.54 -31.42
N PRO A 478 3.51 0.88 -32.59
CA PRO A 478 3.62 -0.58 -32.72
C PRO A 478 4.90 -1.18 -32.10
N HIS A 479 5.96 -0.37 -31.96
CA HIS A 479 7.28 -0.79 -31.47
C HIS A 479 7.86 0.22 -30.46
N ALA A 480 7.04 0.85 -29.61
CA ALA A 480 7.49 1.91 -28.71
C ALA A 480 8.64 1.49 -27.78
N HIS A 481 8.79 0.20 -27.49
CA HIS A 481 9.78 -0.35 -26.56
C HIS A 481 10.32 -1.67 -27.12
N GLY A 482 11.65 -1.74 -27.32
CA GLY A 482 12.29 -2.74 -28.18
C GLY A 482 12.30 -4.17 -27.63
N THR A 483 12.06 -5.10 -28.57
CA THR A 483 12.32 -6.56 -28.57
C THR A 483 11.56 -7.40 -27.54
N ASP A 484 10.69 -8.29 -28.05
CA ASP A 484 9.85 -9.31 -27.39
C ASP A 484 8.62 -8.82 -26.59
N GLU A 485 8.39 -7.51 -26.50
CA GLU A 485 7.18 -6.93 -25.89
C GLU A 485 5.93 -6.91 -26.79
N GLU A 486 5.96 -7.55 -27.96
CA GLU A 486 4.84 -7.50 -28.93
C GLU A 486 3.56 -8.19 -28.43
N GLU A 487 3.67 -9.17 -27.52
CA GLU A 487 2.51 -9.92 -27.01
C GLU A 487 1.81 -9.27 -25.81
N ARG A 488 2.53 -8.53 -24.95
CA ARG A 488 1.96 -7.93 -23.73
C ARG A 488 1.26 -6.61 -24.04
N ASP A 489 0.09 -6.38 -23.44
CA ASP A 489 -0.64 -5.11 -23.53
C ASP A 489 -0.18 -4.07 -22.51
N TRP A 490 0.93 -4.32 -21.82
CA TRP A 490 1.52 -3.46 -20.82
C TRP A 490 3.06 -3.54 -20.88
N PHE A 491 3.73 -2.54 -20.33
CA PHE A 491 5.18 -2.44 -20.26
C PHE A 491 5.62 -1.61 -19.05
N ILE A 492 6.91 -1.69 -18.70
CA ILE A 492 7.51 -0.88 -17.63
C ILE A 492 8.15 0.36 -18.26
N SER A 493 7.59 1.53 -17.98
CA SER A 493 8.05 2.80 -18.56
C SER A 493 9.51 3.08 -18.24
N GLY A 494 10.33 3.29 -19.27
CA GLY A 494 11.76 3.58 -19.11
C GLY A 494 12.64 2.36 -18.86
N ASN A 495 12.11 1.13 -18.90
CA ASN A 495 12.89 -0.10 -18.75
C ASN A 495 13.63 -0.45 -20.06
N HIS A 496 14.81 0.13 -20.29
CA HIS A 496 15.54 -0.04 -21.55
C HIS A 496 17.05 -0.07 -21.37
N ILE A 497 17.74 -0.64 -22.37
CA ILE A 497 19.20 -0.50 -22.52
C ILE A 497 19.45 0.81 -23.27
N ASN A 498 20.25 1.71 -22.70
CA ASN A 498 20.57 2.95 -23.39
C ASN A 498 21.54 2.71 -24.57
N SER A 499 21.73 3.73 -25.40
CA SER A 499 22.58 3.67 -26.60
C SER A 499 24.06 3.34 -26.33
N LYS A 500 24.50 3.34 -25.06
CA LYS A 500 25.86 2.97 -24.64
C LYS A 500 25.95 1.56 -24.08
N GLY A 501 24.89 0.76 -24.20
CA GLY A 501 24.82 -0.60 -23.65
C GLY A 501 24.66 -0.63 -22.12
N ALA A 502 24.47 0.52 -21.46
CA ALA A 502 24.24 0.57 -20.03
C ALA A 502 22.75 0.44 -19.73
N PHE A 503 22.42 -0.49 -18.86
CA PHE A 503 21.06 -0.71 -18.41
C PHE A 503 20.67 0.30 -17.34
N TRP A 504 19.48 0.90 -17.48
CA TRP A 504 18.89 1.75 -16.46
C TRP A 504 17.57 1.13 -16.01
N ALA A 505 17.49 0.75 -14.73
CA ALA A 505 16.26 0.27 -14.13
C ALA A 505 15.47 1.48 -13.61
N PRO A 506 14.29 1.78 -14.16
CA PRO A 506 13.41 2.79 -13.58
C PRO A 506 12.90 2.32 -12.21
N TRP A 507 12.52 3.27 -11.36
CA TRP A 507 11.84 2.94 -10.08
C TRP A 507 10.60 2.06 -10.31
N ASP A 508 9.87 2.32 -11.40
CA ASP A 508 8.71 1.55 -11.84
C ASP A 508 8.97 0.03 -11.97
N ALA A 509 10.22 -0.41 -12.20
CA ALA A 509 10.59 -1.83 -12.35
C ALA A 509 10.80 -2.60 -11.04
N HIS A 510 10.76 -1.92 -9.89
CA HIS A 510 11.11 -2.52 -8.61
C HIS A 510 9.97 -3.42 -8.10
N TYR A 511 10.29 -4.38 -7.24
CA TYR A 511 9.31 -5.13 -6.46
C TYR A 511 9.69 -5.06 -4.98
N LEU A 512 8.82 -4.45 -4.18
CA LEU A 512 9.12 -4.06 -2.80
C LEU A 512 8.53 -5.02 -1.76
N LEU A 513 8.19 -6.27 -2.15
CA LEU A 513 7.51 -7.26 -1.30
C LEU A 513 6.06 -6.92 -0.97
N ARG A 514 5.42 -6.08 -1.78
CA ARG A 514 4.10 -5.49 -1.51
C ARG A 514 2.96 -6.52 -1.46
N PRO A 515 1.90 -6.25 -0.67
CA PRO A 515 0.83 -7.21 -0.41
C PRO A 515 -0.38 -7.11 -1.32
N GLU A 516 -0.60 -6.02 -2.07
CA GLU A 516 -1.96 -5.69 -2.54
C GLU A 516 -2.56 -6.74 -3.49
N ILE A 517 -1.71 -7.45 -4.25
CA ILE A 517 -2.17 -8.58 -5.07
C ILE A 517 -2.55 -9.80 -4.23
N VAL A 518 -1.77 -10.17 -3.21
CA VAL A 518 -2.09 -11.31 -2.34
C VAL A 518 -3.26 -11.01 -1.40
N GLU A 519 -3.48 -9.74 -1.04
CA GLU A 519 -4.72 -9.29 -0.38
C GLU A 519 -5.94 -9.56 -1.26
N SER A 520 -5.92 -9.09 -2.51
CA SER A 520 -7.03 -9.28 -3.43
C SER A 520 -7.28 -10.75 -3.76
N LEU A 521 -6.23 -11.55 -3.90
CA LEU A 521 -6.34 -13.01 -4.06
C LEU A 521 -6.95 -13.69 -2.82
N PHE A 522 -6.57 -13.25 -1.62
CA PHE A 522 -7.17 -13.73 -0.37
C PHE A 522 -8.68 -13.43 -0.32
N LEU A 523 -9.07 -12.19 -0.63
CA LEU A 523 -10.49 -11.79 -0.66
C LEU A 523 -11.25 -12.59 -1.72
N ALA A 524 -10.73 -12.66 -2.95
CA ALA A 524 -11.35 -13.41 -4.03
C ALA A 524 -11.51 -14.90 -3.67
N TRP A 525 -10.49 -15.52 -3.06
CA TRP A 525 -10.57 -16.88 -2.53
C TRP A 525 -11.71 -17.03 -1.51
N ARG A 526 -11.76 -16.16 -0.48
CA ARG A 526 -12.78 -16.22 0.57
C ARG A 526 -14.21 -15.99 0.07
N LEU A 527 -14.36 -15.20 -0.99
CA LEU A 527 -15.66 -14.84 -1.56
C LEU A 527 -16.15 -15.83 -2.63
N THR A 528 -15.26 -16.61 -3.24
CA THR A 528 -15.64 -17.51 -4.36
C THR A 528 -15.44 -18.99 -4.06
N GLY A 529 -14.46 -19.35 -3.22
CA GLY A 529 -13.97 -20.73 -3.13
C GLY A 529 -13.26 -21.22 -4.40
N ASP A 530 -12.92 -20.33 -5.34
CA ASP A 530 -12.27 -20.70 -6.60
C ASP A 530 -10.77 -20.96 -6.40
N MET A 531 -10.36 -22.20 -6.64
CA MET A 531 -8.97 -22.66 -6.46
C MET A 531 -7.95 -21.91 -7.32
N ARG A 532 -8.37 -21.21 -8.39
CA ARG A 532 -7.48 -20.36 -9.18
C ARG A 532 -6.77 -19.32 -8.32
N TYR A 533 -7.47 -18.70 -7.37
CA TYR A 533 -6.86 -17.66 -6.51
C TYR A 533 -5.84 -18.21 -5.53
N ARG A 534 -6.07 -19.43 -4.98
CA ARG A 534 -5.05 -20.15 -4.18
C ARG A 534 -3.82 -20.51 -5.02
N ASN A 535 -4.00 -20.92 -6.26
CA ASN A 535 -2.90 -21.24 -7.17
C ASN A 535 -2.09 -19.98 -7.55
N TYR A 536 -2.77 -18.86 -7.83
CA TYR A 536 -2.12 -17.57 -8.05
C TYR A 536 -1.31 -17.12 -6.83
N ALA A 537 -1.90 -17.18 -5.63
CA ALA A 537 -1.21 -16.83 -4.40
C ALA A 537 0.04 -17.68 -4.20
N TRP A 538 -0.03 -18.97 -4.51
CA TRP A 538 1.12 -19.88 -4.43
C TRP A 538 2.21 -19.52 -5.43
N ASN A 539 1.86 -19.20 -6.68
CA ASN A 539 2.83 -18.80 -7.70
C ASN A 539 3.55 -17.51 -7.29
N VAL A 540 2.83 -16.52 -6.74
CA VAL A 540 3.43 -15.28 -6.22
C VAL A 540 4.40 -15.61 -5.06
N PHE A 541 3.98 -16.44 -4.11
CA PHE A 541 4.85 -16.86 -3.01
C PHE A 541 6.11 -17.58 -3.49
N GLN A 542 6.00 -18.49 -4.45
CA GLN A 542 7.16 -19.19 -5.02
C GLN A 542 8.13 -18.23 -5.74
N ALA A 543 7.61 -17.20 -6.41
CA ALA A 543 8.43 -16.15 -7.02
C ALA A 543 9.18 -15.34 -5.95
N ILE A 544 8.53 -14.98 -4.84
CA ILE A 544 9.14 -14.32 -3.67
C ILE A 544 10.24 -15.22 -3.08
N GLU A 545 9.96 -16.50 -2.82
CA GLU A 545 10.94 -17.46 -2.29
C GLU A 545 12.17 -17.58 -3.18
N LYS A 546 11.98 -17.57 -4.51
CA LYS A 546 13.06 -17.74 -5.48
C LYS A 546 13.90 -16.49 -5.65
N HIS A 547 13.29 -15.31 -5.63
CA HIS A 547 13.91 -14.07 -6.07
C HIS A 547 14.17 -13.06 -4.95
N CYS A 548 13.45 -13.11 -3.84
CA CYS A 548 13.61 -12.16 -2.74
C CYS A 548 14.31 -12.75 -1.52
N ARG A 549 14.26 -14.07 -1.32
CA ARG A 549 14.85 -14.74 -0.17
C ARG A 549 16.38 -14.63 -0.17
N LEU A 550 16.95 -14.17 0.95
CA LEU A 550 18.41 -14.13 1.13
C LEU A 550 18.90 -15.40 1.84
N PRO A 551 20.08 -15.95 1.45
CA PRO A 551 20.63 -17.15 2.09
C PRO A 551 20.83 -17.01 3.60
N GLU A 552 21.24 -15.83 4.07
CA GLU A 552 21.68 -15.64 5.45
C GLU A 552 20.55 -15.33 6.43
N GLY A 553 19.32 -15.20 5.92
CA GLY A 553 18.16 -14.71 6.64
C GLY A 553 17.55 -13.47 5.97
N GLY A 554 16.24 -13.29 6.13
CA GLY A 554 15.53 -12.14 5.57
C GLY A 554 15.17 -12.24 4.10
N TYR A 555 14.43 -11.23 3.64
CA TYR A 555 14.00 -11.03 2.26
C TYR A 555 14.35 -9.61 1.85
N ALA A 556 14.70 -9.43 0.59
CA ALA A 556 15.08 -8.14 0.02
C ALA A 556 14.20 -7.77 -1.17
N SER A 557 13.89 -6.48 -1.29
CA SER A 557 13.30 -5.92 -2.50
C SER A 557 14.16 -6.20 -3.74
N VAL A 558 13.53 -6.29 -4.90
CA VAL A 558 14.18 -6.55 -6.19
C VAL A 558 14.14 -5.29 -7.04
N ALA A 559 15.29 -4.84 -7.55
CA ALA A 559 15.38 -3.58 -8.29
C ALA A 559 14.83 -3.64 -9.73
N ASN A 560 14.68 -4.84 -10.30
CA ASN A 560 14.10 -5.01 -11.62
C ASN A 560 13.53 -6.42 -11.82
N VAL A 561 12.22 -6.51 -12.04
CA VAL A 561 11.50 -7.79 -12.20
C VAL A 561 11.71 -8.47 -13.57
N ASP A 562 12.21 -7.75 -14.57
CA ASP A 562 12.49 -8.31 -15.90
C ASP A 562 13.97 -8.68 -16.09
N ARG A 563 14.76 -8.69 -15.02
CA ARG A 563 16.19 -9.01 -15.08
C ARG A 563 16.58 -10.17 -14.16
N LEU A 564 17.22 -11.16 -14.78
CA LEU A 564 17.85 -12.28 -14.11
C LEU A 564 19.37 -12.28 -14.37
N PRO A 565 20.20 -12.62 -13.36
CA PRO A 565 19.84 -12.75 -11.95
C PRO A 565 19.37 -11.41 -11.37
N VAL A 566 18.53 -11.46 -10.35
CA VAL A 566 17.98 -10.25 -9.72
C VAL A 566 19.07 -9.47 -8.98
N LYS A 567 18.88 -8.14 -8.90
CA LYS A 567 19.64 -7.27 -8.00
C LYS A 567 18.78 -6.93 -6.80
N HIS A 568 19.25 -7.29 -5.62
CA HIS A 568 18.57 -6.96 -4.36
C HIS A 568 18.84 -5.52 -3.92
N GLU A 569 17.83 -4.92 -3.30
CA GLU A 569 17.96 -3.72 -2.50
C GLU A 569 17.95 -4.07 -1.02
N ASP A 570 18.77 -3.37 -0.23
CA ASP A 570 18.98 -3.66 1.19
C ASP A 570 17.83 -3.14 2.05
N LYS A 571 16.63 -3.69 1.85
CA LYS A 571 15.40 -3.32 2.54
C LYS A 571 14.46 -4.52 2.66
N GLN A 572 14.02 -4.81 3.89
CA GLN A 572 12.88 -5.67 4.17
C GLN A 572 11.79 -4.80 4.78
N GLU A 573 10.75 -4.54 4.00
CA GLU A 573 9.62 -3.74 4.46
C GLU A 573 8.83 -4.49 5.54
N THR A 574 8.27 -3.74 6.51
CA THR A 574 7.55 -4.35 7.64
C THR A 574 6.26 -5.02 7.19
N PHE A 575 5.59 -4.44 6.18
CA PHE A 575 4.41 -5.01 5.52
C PHE A 575 4.64 -6.41 4.92
N PHE A 576 5.88 -6.82 4.66
CA PHE A 576 6.14 -8.19 4.23
C PHE A 576 5.71 -9.20 5.31
N LEU A 577 5.98 -8.88 6.58
CA LEU A 577 5.61 -9.71 7.74
C LEU A 577 4.16 -9.51 8.15
N SER A 578 3.68 -8.26 8.17
CA SER A 578 2.34 -7.94 8.65
C SER A 578 1.26 -8.22 7.62
N GLU A 579 1.54 -8.06 6.33
CA GLU A 579 0.54 -8.15 5.26
C GLU A 579 0.80 -9.32 4.31
N THR A 580 1.90 -9.30 3.56
CA THR A 580 2.15 -10.25 2.47
C THR A 580 2.10 -11.69 2.97
N LEU A 581 2.86 -12.02 4.03
CA LEU A 581 2.86 -13.36 4.61
C LEU A 581 1.56 -13.67 5.39
N LYS A 582 0.87 -12.68 5.94
CA LYS A 582 -0.41 -12.89 6.63
C LYS A 582 -1.51 -13.27 5.63
N TYR A 583 -1.67 -12.53 4.54
CA TYR A 583 -2.67 -12.83 3.50
C TYR A 583 -2.37 -14.16 2.79
N LEU A 584 -1.11 -14.48 2.52
CA LEU A 584 -0.71 -15.79 2.02
C LEU A 584 -1.08 -16.91 3.00
N TYR A 585 -0.76 -16.75 4.28
CA TYR A 585 -1.13 -17.73 5.32
C TYR A 585 -2.65 -17.93 5.41
N LEU A 586 -3.42 -16.84 5.42
CA LEU A 586 -4.88 -16.88 5.50
C LEU A 586 -5.54 -17.47 4.25
N THR A 587 -4.91 -17.32 3.09
CA THR A 587 -5.34 -17.93 1.82
C THR A 587 -5.26 -19.46 1.88
N PHE A 588 -4.20 -20.01 2.48
CA PHE A 588 -4.00 -21.45 2.65
C PHE A 588 -4.60 -22.03 3.95
N SER A 589 -5.13 -21.17 4.83
CA SER A 589 -5.81 -21.57 6.06
C SER A 589 -7.30 -21.86 5.87
N ASP A 590 -7.92 -22.41 6.92
CA ASP A 590 -9.37 -22.62 6.99
C ASP A 590 -10.09 -21.27 6.92
N THR A 591 -11.24 -21.25 6.25
CA THR A 591 -12.08 -20.06 6.13
C THR A 591 -12.70 -19.59 7.44
N SER A 592 -12.67 -20.41 8.50
CA SER A 592 -13.06 -20.06 9.86
C SER A 592 -12.02 -19.20 10.59
N VAL A 593 -10.77 -19.15 10.10
CA VAL A 593 -9.74 -18.27 10.69
C VAL A 593 -9.99 -16.85 10.20
N LEU A 594 -10.26 -15.94 11.14
CA LEU A 594 -10.58 -14.52 10.90
C LEU A 594 -11.69 -14.36 9.84
N PRO A 595 -12.93 -14.80 10.12
CA PRO A 595 -14.01 -14.71 9.17
C PRO A 595 -14.34 -13.24 8.88
N LEU A 596 -14.50 -12.89 7.60
CA LEU A 596 -14.79 -11.52 7.13
C LEU A 596 -16.13 -10.95 7.64
N THR A 597 -16.96 -11.76 8.31
CA THR A 597 -18.18 -11.31 8.98
C THR A 597 -17.91 -10.68 10.34
N ASP A 598 -16.81 -11.05 10.98
CA ASP A 598 -16.53 -10.73 12.39
C ASP A 598 -15.43 -9.68 12.52
N ILE A 599 -14.63 -9.51 11.46
CA ILE A 599 -13.48 -8.61 11.42
C ILE A 599 -13.45 -7.80 10.12
N VAL A 600 -12.75 -6.67 10.21
CA VAL A 600 -12.31 -5.86 9.08
C VAL A 600 -10.81 -5.69 9.22
N PHE A 601 -10.03 -6.09 8.21
CA PHE A 601 -8.61 -5.77 8.16
C PHE A 601 -8.43 -4.27 7.94
N ASN A 602 -7.59 -3.61 8.71
CA ASN A 602 -7.15 -2.27 8.37
C ASN A 602 -6.25 -2.30 7.10
N THR A 603 -5.76 -1.15 6.63
CA THR A 603 -4.95 -1.09 5.39
C THR A 603 -3.54 -1.69 5.54
N GLU A 604 -3.17 -2.16 6.74
CA GLU A 604 -1.91 -2.84 7.04
C GLU A 604 -2.18 -4.29 7.53
N ALA A 605 -3.26 -4.90 7.03
CA ALA A 605 -3.68 -6.25 7.34
C ALA A 605 -3.87 -6.58 8.85
N HIS A 606 -4.08 -5.59 9.72
CA HIS A 606 -4.39 -5.82 11.12
C HIS A 606 -5.91 -6.04 11.29
N PRO A 607 -6.36 -7.24 11.73
CA PRO A 607 -7.78 -7.51 11.94
C PRO A 607 -8.33 -6.70 13.13
N LEU A 608 -9.35 -5.89 12.86
CA LEU A 608 -10.12 -5.15 13.86
C LEU A 608 -11.55 -5.71 13.91
N PRO A 609 -12.22 -5.71 15.08
CA PRO A 609 -13.56 -6.30 15.19
C PRO A 609 -14.62 -5.50 14.43
N VAL A 610 -15.58 -6.22 13.88
CA VAL A 610 -16.91 -5.68 13.55
C VAL A 610 -17.71 -5.54 14.85
N PHE A 611 -18.33 -4.39 15.07
CA PHE A 611 -19.15 -4.13 16.25
C PHE A 611 -20.36 -3.27 15.90
N THR A 612 -21.41 -3.34 16.73
CA THR A 612 -22.52 -2.37 16.65
C THR A 612 -22.24 -1.25 17.65
N PRO A 613 -22.12 0.02 17.23
CA PRO A 613 -21.87 1.13 18.15
C PRO A 613 -23.00 1.25 19.18
N SER A 614 -22.74 0.85 20.42
CA SER A 614 -23.72 0.85 21.51
C SER A 614 -23.50 1.98 22.51
N THR A 615 -22.23 2.35 22.73
CA THR A 615 -21.79 3.35 23.71
C THR A 615 -21.56 4.72 23.08
N ILE A 616 -21.05 4.74 21.84
CA ILE A 616 -20.82 5.96 21.06
C ILE A 616 -21.83 5.99 19.92
N LYS A 617 -22.67 7.02 19.90
CA LYS A 617 -23.65 7.20 18.83
C LYS A 617 -22.97 7.88 17.63
N PRO A 618 -23.00 7.28 16.42
CA PRO A 618 -22.53 7.93 15.21
C PRO A 618 -23.19 9.30 15.01
N GLY A 619 -22.40 10.29 14.63
CA GLY A 619 -22.85 11.66 14.34
C GLY A 619 -23.21 11.89 12.87
N LEU A 620 -22.66 11.09 11.96
CA LEU A 620 -22.97 11.13 10.53
C LEU A 620 -24.07 10.10 10.19
N SER A 621 -25.12 10.57 9.51
CA SER A 621 -26.27 9.76 9.06
C SER A 621 -26.36 9.71 7.55
#